data_AF-A0A7S2PU95-F1
#
_entry.id   AF-A0A7S2PU95-F1
#
_cell.length_a   1.000
_cell.length_b   1.000
_cell.length_c   1.000
_cell.angle_alpha   90.00
_cell.angle_beta   90.00
_cell.angle_gamma   90.00
#
_symmetry.space_group_name_H-M   'P 1'
#
loop_
_entity.id
_entity.type
_entity.pdbx_description
1 polymer ?
#
loop_
_entity_poly.entity_id
_entity_poly.type
_entity_poly.pdbx_seq_one_letter_code
_entity_poly.pdbx_strand_id
1 'polypeptide(L)'
;VPMPIYTYDTFQNQVFPQLRAPKYSNLALEDILSRQAENYDASAWTSDPDLTQLRCLATHQFKKTFERGLNDYLSGRWDFAREQLEKADKMMASNDIGGDGPSRAILKYMKENDWVCPPSWQGHRPLTSK
;
A
#
# COMPACT_ATOMS: atom_id res chain seq x y z
N VAL A 1 -7.50 11.67 27.69
CA VAL A 1 -6.66 11.65 26.47
C VAL A 1 -7.60 11.62 25.29
N PRO A 2 -7.56 12.59 24.36
CA PRO A 2 -8.46 12.59 23.22
C PRO A 2 -8.12 11.42 22.28
N MET A 3 -9.15 10.74 21.80
CA MET A 3 -9.05 9.60 20.88
C MET A 3 -8.80 10.14 19.45
N PRO A 4 -7.82 9.62 18.67
CA PRO A 4 -7.64 10.05 17.30
C PRO A 4 -8.84 9.65 16.46
N ILE A 5 -9.50 10.64 15.85
CA ILE A 5 -10.59 10.43 14.90
C ILE A 5 -9.96 10.11 13.54
N TYR A 6 -10.21 8.91 13.03
CA TYR A 6 -9.92 8.57 11.65
C TYR A 6 -11.04 9.13 10.77
N THR A 7 -10.85 10.31 10.19
CA THR A 7 -11.75 10.83 9.17
C THR A 7 -11.34 10.25 7.81
N TYR A 8 -12.22 9.44 7.21
CA TYR A 8 -12.12 9.07 5.80
C TYR A 8 -12.82 10.17 4.99
N ASP A 9 -12.14 10.69 3.96
CA ASP A 9 -12.69 11.73 3.10
C ASP A 9 -13.75 11.10 2.19
N THR A 10 -15.03 11.21 2.57
CA THR A 10 -16.13 10.79 1.71
C THR A 10 -16.29 11.86 0.65
N PHE A 11 -15.80 11.62 -0.56
CA PHE A 11 -16.14 12.45 -1.71
C PHE A 11 -17.68 12.60 -1.77
N GLN A 12 -18.19 13.79 -1.51
CA GLN A 12 -19.65 14.05 -1.39
C GLN A 12 -20.43 13.76 -2.69
N ASN A 13 -19.72 13.56 -3.80
CA ASN A 13 -20.29 13.25 -5.10
C ASN A 13 -20.34 11.74 -5.39
N GLN A 14 -19.92 10.89 -4.44
CA GLN A 14 -20.00 9.45 -4.62
C GLN A 14 -21.42 8.97 -4.32
N VAL A 15 -22.07 8.37 -5.32
CA VAL A 15 -23.38 7.73 -5.14
C VAL A 15 -23.15 6.46 -4.33
N PHE A 16 -23.40 6.52 -3.03
CA PHE A 16 -23.39 5.33 -2.19
C PHE A 16 -24.57 4.43 -2.57
N PRO A 17 -24.36 3.12 -2.74
CA PRO A 17 -25.48 2.19 -2.85
C PRO A 17 -26.33 2.31 -1.58
N GLN A 18 -27.60 2.69 -1.74
CA GLN A 18 -28.55 2.66 -0.63
C GLN A 18 -28.83 1.20 -0.27
N LEU A 19 -28.07 0.65 0.67
CA LEU A 19 -28.35 -0.64 1.27
C LEU A 19 -29.64 -0.51 2.10
N ARG A 20 -30.78 -0.89 1.50
CA ARG A 20 -32.04 -1.00 2.23
C ARG A 20 -32.10 -2.39 2.84
N ALA A 21 -32.08 -2.45 4.17
CA ALA A 21 -32.41 -3.68 4.88
C ALA A 21 -33.82 -4.15 4.42
N PRO A 22 -34.00 -5.43 4.07
CA PRO A 22 -35.32 -5.96 3.76
C PRO A 22 -36.29 -5.63 4.89
N LYS A 23 -37.47 -5.08 4.57
CA LYS A 23 -38.51 -4.85 5.57
C LYS A 23 -38.75 -6.17 6.30
N TYR A 24 -38.73 -6.13 7.64
CA TYR A 24 -38.89 -7.27 8.55
C TYR A 24 -37.68 -8.21 8.70
N SER A 25 -36.48 -7.82 8.28
CA SER A 25 -35.25 -8.54 8.65
C SER A 25 -34.82 -8.20 10.08
N ASN A 26 -34.78 -9.19 10.97
CA ASN A 26 -34.13 -9.11 12.29
C ASN A 26 -32.61 -9.34 12.18
N LEU A 27 -31.99 -8.98 11.05
CA LEU A 27 -30.54 -9.05 10.90
C LEU A 27 -29.99 -7.74 11.44
N ALA A 28 -29.44 -7.79 12.66
CA ALA A 28 -28.68 -6.67 13.17
C ALA A 28 -27.47 -6.44 12.25
N LEU A 29 -27.08 -5.17 12.07
CA LEU A 29 -25.92 -4.82 11.24
C LEU A 29 -24.67 -5.59 11.69
N GLU A 30 -24.55 -5.84 12.99
CA GLU A 30 -23.48 -6.65 13.59
C GLU A 30 -23.45 -8.10 13.05
N ASP A 31 -24.60 -8.75 12.87
CA ASP A 31 -24.69 -10.12 12.35
C ASP A 31 -24.27 -10.17 10.87
N ILE A 32 -24.66 -9.14 10.11
CA ILE A 32 -24.30 -9.02 8.69
C ILE A 32 -22.79 -8.84 8.54
N LEU A 33 -22.21 -7.91 9.32
CA LEU A 33 -20.77 -7.64 9.28
C LEU A 33 -19.96 -8.83 9.79
N SER A 34 -20.42 -9.52 10.84
CA SER A 34 -19.74 -10.71 11.37
C SER A 34 -19.73 -11.84 10.34
N ARG A 35 -20.86 -12.10 9.68
CA ARG A 35 -20.92 -13.09 8.59
C ARG A 35 -20.06 -12.69 7.39
N GLN A 36 -20.02 -11.41 7.02
CA GLN A 36 -19.11 -10.95 5.96
C GLN A 36 -17.65 -11.15 6.37
N ALA A 37 -17.32 -10.88 7.62
CA ALA A 37 -15.97 -11.06 8.15
C ALA A 37 -15.52 -12.52 8.15
N GLU A 38 -16.41 -13.44 8.54
CA GLU A 38 -16.18 -14.90 8.49
C GLU A 38 -15.94 -15.41 7.07
N ASN A 39 -16.50 -14.74 6.06
CA ASN A 39 -16.36 -15.09 4.66
C ASN A 39 -15.21 -14.36 3.96
N TYR A 40 -14.37 -13.59 4.68
CA TYR A 40 -13.15 -13.04 4.08
C TYR A 40 -12.16 -14.15 3.78
N ASP A 41 -11.79 -14.23 2.52
CA ASP A 41 -10.70 -15.07 2.05
C ASP A 41 -9.71 -14.25 1.20
N ALA A 42 -8.66 -14.91 0.72
CA ALA A 42 -7.68 -14.26 -0.14
C ALA A 42 -8.27 -13.75 -1.48
N SER A 43 -9.40 -14.31 -1.93
CA SER A 43 -10.07 -13.88 -3.16
C SER A 43 -10.65 -12.48 -3.01
N ALA A 44 -11.07 -12.10 -1.81
CA ALA A 44 -11.55 -10.75 -1.49
C ALA A 44 -10.53 -9.68 -1.88
N TRP A 45 -9.23 -9.96 -1.77
CA TRP A 45 -8.20 -9.05 -2.26
C TRP A 45 -8.46 -8.70 -3.73
N THR A 46 -8.84 -9.63 -4.59
CA THR A 46 -8.99 -9.37 -6.03
C THR A 46 -10.42 -9.03 -6.46
N SER A 47 -11.43 -9.49 -5.73
CA SER A 47 -12.85 -9.34 -6.10
C SER A 47 -13.55 -8.19 -5.39
N ASP A 48 -13.08 -7.78 -4.21
CA ASP A 48 -13.69 -6.69 -3.44
C ASP A 48 -13.48 -5.34 -4.15
N PRO A 49 -14.55 -4.59 -4.46
CA PRO A 49 -14.46 -3.31 -5.15
C PRO A 49 -13.67 -2.26 -4.37
N ASP A 50 -13.80 -2.21 -3.05
CA ASP A 50 -13.13 -1.22 -2.21
C ASP A 50 -11.64 -1.52 -2.13
N LEU A 51 -11.25 -2.77 -1.91
CA LEU A 51 -9.84 -3.18 -1.95
C LEU A 51 -9.20 -2.97 -3.33
N THR A 52 -9.98 -3.15 -4.39
CA THR A 52 -9.54 -2.87 -5.77
C THR A 52 -9.37 -1.37 -6.00
N GLN A 53 -10.29 -0.55 -5.49
CA GLN A 53 -10.20 0.90 -5.57
C GLN A 53 -9.01 1.44 -4.76
N LEU A 54 -8.74 0.90 -3.57
CA LEU A 54 -7.61 1.29 -2.72
C LEU A 54 -6.25 1.10 -3.40
N ARG A 55 -6.16 0.19 -4.38
CA ARG A 55 -4.92 -0.07 -5.12
C ARG A 55 -4.93 0.45 -6.55
N CYS A 56 -5.91 1.25 -6.95
CA CYS A 56 -6.06 1.68 -8.34
C CYS A 56 -4.80 2.39 -8.88
N LEU A 57 -4.07 3.09 -8.01
CA LEU A 57 -2.81 3.76 -8.32
C LEU A 57 -1.62 2.81 -8.47
N ALA A 58 -1.68 1.63 -7.82
CA ALA A 58 -0.65 0.59 -7.93
C ALA A 58 -0.82 -0.20 -9.24
N THR A 59 -0.62 0.49 -10.36
CA THR A 59 -0.71 -0.07 -11.71
C THR A 59 0.24 -1.24 -11.90
N HIS A 60 -0.05 -2.10 -12.89
CA HIS A 60 0.85 -3.20 -13.24
C HIS A 60 2.28 -2.72 -13.59
N GLN A 61 2.39 -1.57 -14.26
CA GLN A 61 3.69 -0.97 -14.59
C GLN A 61 4.44 -0.54 -13.33
N PHE A 62 3.76 0.15 -12.40
CA PHE A 62 4.34 0.51 -11.11
C PHE A 62 4.85 -0.73 -10.37
N LYS A 63 4.00 -1.77 -10.21
CA LYS A 63 4.37 -3.01 -9.50
C LYS A 63 5.62 -3.65 -10.10
N LYS A 64 5.67 -3.80 -11.42
CA LYS A 64 6.82 -4.37 -12.12
C LYS A 64 8.08 -3.55 -11.92
N THR A 65 7.99 -2.22 -11.96
CA THR A 65 9.13 -1.32 -11.74
C THR A 65 9.60 -1.38 -10.28
N PHE A 66 8.67 -1.34 -9.33
CA PHE A 66 8.95 -1.46 -7.90
C PHE A 66 9.59 -2.81 -7.55
N GLU A 67 9.04 -3.93 -8.02
CA GLU A 67 9.58 -5.28 -7.79
C GLU A 67 11.00 -5.43 -8.33
N ARG A 68 11.31 -4.84 -9.49
CA ARG A 68 12.68 -4.82 -10.02
C ARG A 68 13.62 -4.06 -9.09
N GLY A 69 13.25 -2.84 -8.70
CA GLY A 69 14.06 -2.04 -7.79
C GLY A 69 14.25 -2.69 -6.42
N LEU A 70 13.21 -3.34 -5.89
CA LEU A 70 13.28 -4.11 -4.66
C LEU A 70 14.25 -5.28 -4.81
N ASN A 71 14.13 -6.11 -5.86
CA ASN A 71 15.03 -7.24 -6.08
C ASN A 71 16.50 -6.80 -6.27
N ASP A 72 16.73 -5.68 -6.95
CA ASP A 72 18.06 -5.09 -7.09
C ASP A 72 18.60 -4.64 -5.73
N TYR A 73 17.78 -4.01 -4.89
CA TYR A 73 18.15 -3.61 -3.53
C TYR A 73 18.48 -4.81 -2.65
N LEU A 74 17.64 -5.85 -2.65
CA LEU A 74 17.86 -7.09 -1.89
C LEU A 74 19.13 -7.81 -2.36
N SER A 75 19.44 -7.77 -3.65
CA SER A 75 20.67 -8.39 -4.22
C SER A 75 21.94 -7.54 -4.08
N GLY A 76 21.85 -6.34 -3.49
CA GLY A 76 22.98 -5.44 -3.29
C GLY A 76 23.38 -4.61 -4.52
N ARG A 77 22.61 -4.68 -5.61
CA ARG A 77 22.78 -3.88 -6.84
C ARG A 77 22.13 -2.52 -6.68
N TRP A 78 22.69 -1.71 -5.78
CA TRP A 78 22.09 -0.45 -5.33
C TRP A 78 22.03 0.64 -6.41
N ASP A 79 22.95 0.63 -7.35
CA ASP A 79 22.93 1.48 -8.55
C ASP A 79 21.67 1.26 -9.40
N PHE A 80 21.36 0.01 -9.73
CA PHE A 80 20.16 -0.36 -10.48
C PHE A 80 18.89 -0.18 -9.64
N ALA A 81 18.95 -0.54 -8.35
CA ALA A 81 17.83 -0.38 -7.44
C ALA A 81 17.38 1.08 -7.36
N ARG A 82 18.32 2.01 -7.24
CA ARG A 82 18.05 3.44 -7.16
C ARG A 82 17.27 3.91 -8.38
N GLU A 83 17.74 3.56 -9.58
CA GLU A 83 17.09 3.98 -10.83
C GLU A 83 15.64 3.50 -10.90
N GLN A 84 15.39 2.23 -10.56
CA GLN A 84 14.04 1.66 -10.62
C GLN A 84 13.13 2.23 -9.53
N LEU A 85 13.64 2.43 -8.31
CA LEU A 85 12.86 2.97 -7.19
C LEU A 85 12.54 4.46 -7.38
N GLU A 86 13.44 5.26 -7.95
CA GLU A 86 13.14 6.65 -8.34
C GLU A 86 12.08 6.72 -9.44
N LYS A 87 12.07 5.76 -10.37
CA LYS A 87 10.99 5.63 -11.38
C LYS A 87 9.67 5.23 -10.75
N ALA A 88 9.67 4.27 -9.83
CA ALA A 88 8.48 3.84 -9.10
C ALA A 88 7.87 5.01 -8.28
N ASP A 89 8.71 5.79 -7.59
CA ASP A 89 8.28 6.99 -6.86
C ASP A 89 7.59 8.01 -7.77
N LYS A 90 8.20 8.28 -8.94
CA LYS A 90 7.64 9.20 -9.95
C LYS A 90 6.30 8.70 -10.52
N MET A 91 6.13 7.40 -10.72
CA MET A 91 4.87 6.83 -11.19
C MET A 91 3.71 7.07 -10.21
N MET A 92 4.03 7.19 -8.91
CA MET A 92 3.05 7.48 -7.85
C MET A 92 2.99 8.97 -7.51
N ALA A 93 3.74 9.85 -8.18
CA ALA A 93 3.84 11.26 -7.79
C ALA A 93 2.58 12.08 -8.07
N SER A 94 1.68 11.62 -8.96
CA SER A 94 0.44 12.31 -9.30
C SER A 94 -0.70 12.08 -8.30
N ASN A 95 -0.44 11.38 -7.18
CA ASN A 95 -1.42 11.15 -6.12
C ASN A 95 -1.31 12.21 -5.00
N ASP A 96 -2.30 12.27 -4.11
CA ASP A 96 -2.33 13.21 -2.98
C ASP A 96 -1.17 13.00 -1.97
N ILE A 97 -0.50 11.85 -2.04
CA ILE A 97 0.65 11.47 -1.20
C ILE A 97 1.97 11.97 -1.83
N GLY A 98 1.93 12.42 -3.08
CA GLY A 98 3.03 12.97 -3.85
C GLY A 98 4.15 11.98 -4.15
N GLY A 99 3.90 10.66 -4.12
CA GLY A 99 4.89 9.62 -4.44
C GLY A 99 4.65 8.25 -3.79
N ASP A 100 5.66 7.38 -3.84
CA ASP A 100 5.66 6.03 -3.30
C ASP A 100 6.45 5.95 -1.98
N GLY A 101 5.74 5.83 -0.86
CA GLY A 101 6.34 5.73 0.47
C GLY A 101 7.38 4.60 0.61
N PRO A 102 7.06 3.36 0.20
CA PRO A 102 7.99 2.23 0.17
C PRO A 102 9.30 2.51 -0.60
N SER A 103 9.22 3.02 -1.83
CA SER A 103 10.42 3.38 -2.62
C SER A 103 11.26 4.43 -1.91
N ARG A 104 10.62 5.48 -1.36
CA ARG A 104 11.31 6.53 -0.60
C ARG A 104 12.00 6.02 0.64
N ALA A 105 11.40 5.07 1.36
CA ALA A 105 12.00 4.48 2.54
C ALA A 105 13.31 3.76 2.19
N ILE A 106 13.33 3.01 1.09
CA ILE A 106 14.53 2.32 0.59
C ILE A 106 15.57 3.35 0.11
N LEU A 107 15.16 4.29 -0.75
CA LEU A 107 16.04 5.35 -1.27
C LEU A 107 16.69 6.17 -0.16
N LYS A 108 15.93 6.50 0.90
CA LYS A 108 16.45 7.20 2.08
C LYS A 108 17.57 6.41 2.74
N TYR A 109 17.36 5.12 2.98
CA TYR A 109 18.39 4.26 3.58
C TYR A 109 19.64 4.14 2.69
N MET A 110 19.45 4.02 1.37
CA MET A 110 20.57 3.99 0.42
C MET A 110 21.35 5.30 0.46
N LYS A 111 20.66 6.44 0.51
CA LYS A 111 21.27 7.77 0.65
C LYS A 111 22.07 7.93 1.93
N GLU A 112 21.58 7.40 3.05
CA GLU A 112 22.28 7.42 4.35
C GLU A 112 23.58 6.59 4.33
N ASN A 113 23.74 5.69 3.35
CA ASN A 113 24.93 4.88 3.12
C ASN A 113 25.69 5.34 1.86
N ASP A 114 25.59 6.63 1.51
CA ASP A 114 26.26 7.25 0.36
C ASP A 114 26.02 6.55 -0.98
N TRP A 115 24.86 5.90 -1.13
CA TRP A 115 24.46 5.11 -2.29
C TRP A 115 25.33 3.88 -2.56
N VAL A 116 26.14 3.46 -1.59
CA VAL A 116 27.01 2.28 -1.70
C VAL A 116 26.43 1.14 -0.87
N CYS A 117 26.22 -0.01 -1.51
CA CYS A 117 25.80 -1.21 -0.81
C CYS A 117 26.89 -1.64 0.18
N PRO A 118 26.56 -1.83 1.47
CA PRO A 118 27.52 -2.33 2.44
C PRO A 118 28.08 -3.69 2.01
N PRO A 119 29.38 -3.98 2.25
CA PRO A 119 29.95 -5.30 1.97
C PRO A 119 29.31 -6.41 2.82
N SER A 120 28.74 -6.06 3.97
CA SER A 120 28.01 -6.96 4.87
C SER A 120 26.51 -7.06 4.56
N TRP A 121 26.08 -6.66 3.36
CA TRP A 121 24.66 -6.62 3.00
C TRP A 121 24.05 -8.02 2.92
N GLN A 122 23.06 -8.28 3.75
CA GLN A 122 22.32 -9.56 3.79
C GLN A 122 20.94 -9.45 3.11
N GLY A 123 20.79 -8.48 2.21
CA GLY A 123 19.52 -8.23 1.53
C GLY A 123 18.46 -7.55 2.39
N HIS A 124 18.79 -7.01 3.56
CA HIS A 124 17.82 -6.27 4.37
C HIS A 124 18.51 -5.25 5.25
N ARG A 125 17.79 -4.16 5.56
CA ARG A 125 18.23 -3.16 6.52
C ARG A 125 18.24 -3.79 7.92
N PRO A 126 19.34 -3.69 8.69
CA PRO A 126 19.37 -4.17 10.06
C PRO A 126 18.40 -3.37 10.95
N LEU A 127 17.72 -4.05 11.86
CA LEU A 127 16.90 -3.41 12.87
C LEU A 127 17.82 -2.69 13.86
N THR A 128 17.83 -1.37 13.81
CA THR A 128 18.46 -0.53 14.83
C THR A 128 17.40 -0.17 15.86
N SER A 129 17.66 -0.39 17.14
CA SER A 129 16.80 0.15 18.21
C SER A 129 16.64 1.67 18.04
N LYS A 130 15.41 2.15 18.20
CA LYS A 130 15.10 3.58 18.23
C LYS A 130 15.24 4.14 19.63
#